data_AF-A0A917Z078-F1
#
_entry.id   AF-A0A917Z078-F1
#
_cell.length_a   1.000
_cell.length_b   1.000
_cell.length_c   1.000
_cell.angle_alpha   90.00
_cell.angle_beta   90.00
_cell.angle_gamma   90.00
#
_symmetry.space_group_name_H-M   'P 1'
#
loop_
_entity.id
_entity.type
_entity.pdbx_description
1 polymer ?
#
loop_
_entity_poly.entity_id
_entity_poly.type
_entity_poly.pdbx_seq_one_letter_code
_entity_poly.pdbx_strand_id
1 'polypeptide(L)'
;MRVSTHQYHLNTLRNIQHGAEQFNEYSVQLATNKRIARPSDDPLGTVMLLTLDSELKALDQYKNNMESVHFTLGQQETQLSSIVTQLFSLQELMTTAADGSMGEAELAALGQEMAVLFPGIVDLLNATDGNGRYFFSGSLTDTKPFEVNGAGQYQYNGDDNVRKVAVSADSQVDANVVGSNLAPNADFLNDMQDYLALIAAPPAAGVGNESRAMLGSISDFLATVTGEITRIGGVRASLDSIVMGNEDIALFTQGLRDDISEVDYPSTYVKMNEAMASYESTLKVYSSVSKLSLFSMF
;
A
#
# COMPACT_ATOMS: atom_id res chain seq x y z
N MET A 1 0.88 64.09 -35.47
CA MET A 1 1.81 62.99 -35.82
C MET A 1 1.24 62.24 -37.01
N ARG A 2 1.95 62.19 -38.15
CA ARG A 2 1.55 61.38 -39.31
C ARG A 2 2.00 59.94 -39.07
N VAL A 3 1.06 59.04 -38.78
CA VAL A 3 1.33 57.60 -38.84
C VAL A 3 1.64 57.28 -40.31
N SER A 4 2.82 56.76 -40.62
CA SER A 4 3.15 56.38 -42.00
C SER A 4 2.30 55.17 -42.42
N THR A 5 1.98 55.06 -43.71
CA THR A 5 1.26 53.91 -44.29
C THR A 5 1.91 52.57 -43.90
N HIS A 6 3.24 52.56 -43.78
CA HIS A 6 4.00 51.41 -43.30
C HIS A 6 3.73 51.08 -41.83
N GLN A 7 3.72 52.09 -40.94
CA GLN A 7 3.43 51.90 -39.52
C GLN A 7 2.00 51.39 -39.29
N TYR A 8 1.03 51.87 -40.09
CA TYR A 8 -0.34 51.39 -40.06
C TYR A 8 -0.43 49.91 -40.45
N HIS A 9 0.21 49.55 -41.57
CA HIS A 9 0.23 48.18 -42.08
C HIS A 9 0.87 47.18 -41.10
N LEU A 10 1.94 47.59 -40.42
CA LEU A 10 2.56 46.81 -39.35
C LEU A 10 1.64 46.65 -38.14
N ASN A 11 0.93 47.71 -37.72
CA ASN A 11 -0.03 47.62 -36.62
C ASN A 11 -1.21 46.69 -36.97
N THR A 12 -1.75 46.77 -38.19
CA THR A 12 -2.84 45.88 -38.62
C THR A 12 -2.38 44.43 -38.69
N LEU A 13 -1.17 44.15 -39.18
CA LEU A 13 -0.60 42.80 -39.18
C LEU A 13 -0.44 42.24 -37.76
N ARG A 14 0.04 43.05 -36.80
CA ARG A 14 0.11 42.63 -35.38
C ARG A 14 -1.27 42.32 -34.81
N ASN A 15 -2.28 43.12 -35.13
CA ASN A 15 -3.66 42.87 -34.67
C ASN A 15 -4.24 41.57 -35.27
N ILE A 16 -3.97 41.29 -36.55
CA ILE A 16 -4.38 40.03 -37.19
C ILE A 16 -3.70 38.84 -36.50
N GLN A 17 -2.39 38.93 -36.27
CA GLN A 17 -1.62 37.89 -35.57
C GLN A 17 -2.15 37.65 -34.15
N HIS A 18 -2.44 38.73 -33.41
CA HIS A 18 -2.99 38.65 -32.07
C HIS A 18 -4.40 38.01 -32.05
N GLY A 19 -5.28 38.38 -32.98
CA GLY A 19 -6.61 37.76 -33.09
C GLY A 19 -6.56 36.27 -33.46
N ALA A 20 -5.63 35.89 -34.35
CA ALA A 20 -5.41 34.49 -34.70
C ALA A 20 -4.86 33.67 -33.51
N GLU A 21 -3.96 34.27 -32.71
CA GLU A 21 -3.41 33.66 -31.50
C GLU A 21 -4.49 33.41 -30.45
N GLN A 22 -5.32 34.41 -30.13
CA GLN A 22 -6.42 34.28 -29.17
C GLN A 22 -7.46 33.23 -29.61
N PHE A 23 -7.83 33.22 -30.89
CA PHE A 23 -8.72 32.20 -31.42
C PHE A 23 -8.14 30.79 -31.26
N ASN A 24 -6.85 30.63 -31.58
CA ASN A 24 -6.17 29.34 -31.43
C ASN A 24 -6.10 28.89 -29.97
N GLU A 25 -5.78 29.82 -29.05
CA GLU A 25 -5.73 29.55 -27.61
C GLU A 25 -7.07 29.01 -27.08
N TYR A 26 -8.17 29.73 -27.31
CA TYR A 26 -9.49 29.28 -26.86
C TYR A 26 -9.93 27.98 -27.55
N SER A 27 -9.58 27.80 -28.83
CA SER A 27 -9.86 26.56 -29.54
C SER A 27 -9.12 25.37 -28.93
N VAL A 28 -7.86 25.53 -28.54
CA VAL A 28 -7.08 24.50 -27.84
C VAL A 28 -7.65 24.22 -26.45
N GLN A 29 -8.04 25.25 -25.69
CA GLN A 29 -8.65 25.08 -24.37
C GLN A 29 -9.96 24.28 -24.46
N LEU A 30 -10.83 24.59 -25.42
CA LEU A 30 -12.08 23.85 -25.67
C LEU A 30 -11.84 22.41 -26.15
N ALA A 31 -10.83 22.21 -27.01
CA ALA A 31 -10.49 20.88 -27.52
C ALA A 31 -9.85 19.96 -26.47
N THR A 32 -9.10 20.53 -25.53
CA THR A 32 -8.38 19.78 -24.48
C THR A 32 -9.12 19.74 -23.14
N ASN A 33 -10.19 20.53 -22.99
CA ASN A 33 -10.86 20.80 -21.72
C ASN A 33 -9.92 21.32 -20.62
N LYS A 34 -8.85 22.03 -21.00
CA LYS A 34 -7.86 22.56 -20.05
C LYS A 34 -7.77 24.07 -20.20
N ARG A 35 -8.02 24.80 -19.11
CA ARG A 35 -7.80 26.24 -19.00
C ARG A 35 -6.33 26.60 -19.16
N ILE A 36 -5.43 25.85 -18.51
CA ILE A 36 -3.99 26.07 -18.57
C ILE A 36 -3.38 25.04 -19.55
N ALA A 37 -3.12 25.46 -20.78
CA ALA A 37 -2.48 24.62 -21.78
C ALA A 37 -0.95 24.78 -21.77
N ARG A 38 -0.46 26.00 -21.55
CA ARG A 38 0.96 26.33 -21.44
C ARG A 38 1.25 26.97 -20.08
N PRO A 39 2.43 26.72 -19.49
CA PRO A 39 2.85 27.39 -18.24
C PRO A 39 2.86 28.92 -18.33
N SER A 40 3.01 29.48 -19.54
CA SER A 40 2.95 30.91 -19.80
C SER A 40 1.56 31.51 -19.61
N ASP A 41 0.50 30.71 -19.75
CA ASP A 41 -0.88 31.19 -19.75
C ASP A 41 -1.31 31.57 -18.32
N ASP A 42 -0.87 30.80 -17.33
CA ASP A 42 -1.05 31.09 -15.90
C ASP A 42 0.10 30.47 -15.08
N PRO A 43 1.22 31.20 -14.87
CA PRO A 43 2.36 30.68 -14.14
C PRO A 43 2.02 30.31 -12.69
N LEU A 44 1.14 31.08 -12.04
CA LEU A 44 0.73 30.85 -10.66
C LEU A 44 -0.15 29.59 -10.56
N GLY A 45 -1.16 29.48 -11.45
CA GLY A 45 -2.01 28.30 -11.56
C GLY A 45 -1.20 27.04 -11.92
N THR A 46 -0.18 27.16 -12.77
CA THR A 46 0.71 26.05 -13.12
C THR A 46 1.49 25.54 -11.90
N VAL A 47 2.05 26.43 -11.08
CA VAL A 47 2.76 26.04 -9.84
C VAL A 47 1.81 25.37 -8.84
N MET A 48 0.59 25.88 -8.71
CA MET A 48 -0.43 25.26 -7.87
C MET A 48 -0.80 23.87 -8.37
N LEU A 49 -1.06 23.70 -9.68
CA LEU A 49 -1.34 22.39 -10.28
C LEU A 49 -0.20 21.39 -10.07
N LEU A 50 1.05 21.81 -10.22
CA LEU A 50 2.20 20.95 -9.96
C LEU A 50 2.28 20.50 -8.50
N THR A 51 1.91 21.38 -7.57
CA THR A 51 1.88 21.08 -6.13
C THR A 51 0.77 20.06 -5.83
N LEU A 52 -0.44 20.29 -6.33
CA LEU A 52 -1.58 19.38 -6.17
C LEU A 52 -1.29 18.01 -6.82
N ASP A 53 -0.70 17.98 -8.02
CA ASP A 53 -0.29 16.74 -8.69
C ASP A 53 0.76 15.97 -7.88
N SER A 54 1.68 16.68 -7.21
CA SER A 54 2.68 16.05 -6.35
C SER A 54 2.06 15.45 -5.08
N GLU A 55 1.06 16.12 -4.53
CA GLU A 55 0.30 15.67 -3.37
C GLU A 55 -0.55 14.43 -3.70
N LEU A 56 -1.27 14.44 -4.83
CA LEU A 56 -2.02 13.28 -5.32
C LEU A 56 -1.11 12.05 -5.52
N LYS A 57 0.07 12.24 -6.12
CA LYS A 57 1.05 11.14 -6.27
C LYS A 57 1.55 10.60 -4.93
N ALA A 58 1.73 11.46 -3.94
CA ALA A 58 2.12 11.03 -2.60
C ALA A 58 1.00 10.21 -1.94
N LEU A 59 -0.26 10.65 -2.06
CA LEU A 59 -1.44 9.93 -1.56
C LEU A 59 -1.59 8.56 -2.24
N ASP A 60 -1.41 8.47 -3.56
CA ASP A 60 -1.40 7.21 -4.30
C ASP A 60 -0.30 6.27 -3.81
N GLN A 61 0.91 6.79 -3.55
CA GLN A 61 1.99 5.98 -2.99
C GLN A 61 1.65 5.46 -1.59
N TYR A 62 1.05 6.30 -0.73
CA TYR A 62 0.60 5.88 0.60
C TYR A 62 -0.50 4.83 0.53
N LYS A 63 -1.44 4.95 -0.40
CA LYS A 63 -2.47 3.93 -0.65
C LYS A 63 -1.84 2.58 -1.03
N ASN A 64 -0.94 2.57 -2.01
CA ASN A 64 -0.23 1.35 -2.44
C ASN A 64 0.57 0.72 -1.30
N ASN A 65 1.22 1.55 -0.49
CA ASN A 65 1.95 1.11 0.70
C ASN A 65 1.01 0.42 1.71
N MET A 66 -0.14 1.04 2.00
CA MET A 66 -1.14 0.49 2.93
C MET A 66 -1.76 -0.81 2.42
N GLU A 67 -2.09 -0.90 1.13
CA GLU A 67 -2.59 -2.13 0.53
C GLU A 67 -1.57 -3.27 0.63
N SER A 68 -0.29 -2.96 0.40
CA SER A 68 0.80 -3.95 0.54
C SER A 68 0.96 -4.43 1.98
N VAL A 69 0.90 -3.52 2.97
CA VAL A 69 0.93 -3.88 4.39
C VAL A 69 -0.29 -4.71 4.77
N HIS A 70 -1.48 -4.28 4.38
CA HIS A 70 -2.74 -4.98 4.65
C HIS A 70 -2.71 -6.41 4.09
N PHE A 71 -2.23 -6.58 2.86
CA PHE A 71 -2.04 -7.91 2.26
C PHE A 71 -1.03 -8.76 3.05
N THR A 72 0.14 -8.21 3.37
CA THR A 72 1.20 -8.93 4.09
C THR A 72 0.73 -9.38 5.47
N LEU A 73 0.07 -8.49 6.22
CA LEU A 73 -0.46 -8.81 7.54
C LEU A 73 -1.61 -9.83 7.47
N GLY A 74 -2.47 -9.77 6.45
CA GLY A 74 -3.53 -10.77 6.25
C GLY A 74 -2.99 -12.17 5.96
N GLN A 75 -1.89 -12.26 5.20
CA GLN A 75 -1.21 -13.54 4.97
C GLN A 75 -0.60 -14.09 6.26
N GLN A 76 0.06 -13.24 7.06
CA GLN A 76 0.61 -13.63 8.36
C GLN A 76 -0.48 -14.08 9.33
N GLU A 77 -1.59 -13.34 9.43
CA GLU A 77 -2.76 -13.68 10.24
C GLU A 77 -3.31 -15.06 9.89
N THR A 78 -3.38 -15.40 8.60
CA THR A 78 -3.84 -16.72 8.12
C THR A 78 -2.92 -17.84 8.59
N GLN A 79 -1.60 -17.63 8.57
CA GLN A 79 -0.64 -18.61 9.09
C GLN A 79 -0.78 -18.76 10.62
N LEU A 80 -0.87 -17.65 11.34
CA LEU A 80 -1.05 -17.65 12.80
C LEU A 80 -2.36 -18.33 13.22
N SER A 81 -3.46 -18.10 12.50
CA SER A 81 -4.75 -18.77 12.74
C SER A 81 -4.67 -20.28 12.50
N SER A 82 -3.89 -20.70 11.50
CA SER A 82 -3.63 -22.12 11.24
C SER A 82 -2.80 -22.75 12.37
N ILE A 83 -1.80 -22.01 12.90
CA ILE A 83 -1.02 -22.43 14.08
C ILE A 83 -1.94 -22.60 15.29
N VAL A 84 -2.83 -21.64 15.57
CA VAL A 84 -3.81 -21.73 16.68
C VAL A 84 -4.64 -23.01 16.57
N THR A 85 -5.11 -23.35 15.37
CA THR A 85 -5.91 -24.56 15.14
C THR A 85 -5.10 -25.83 15.45
N GLN A 86 -3.84 -25.90 14.99
CA GLN A 86 -2.97 -27.04 15.27
C GLN A 86 -2.59 -27.14 16.75
N LEU A 87 -2.40 -26.01 17.43
CA LEU A 87 -2.15 -25.96 18.87
C LEU A 87 -3.34 -26.44 19.69
N PHE A 88 -4.57 -26.15 19.28
CA PHE A 88 -5.76 -26.71 19.93
C PHE A 88 -5.84 -28.23 19.76
N SER A 89 -5.53 -28.77 18.58
CA SER A 89 -5.45 -30.22 18.37
C SER A 89 -4.36 -30.87 19.23
N LEU A 90 -3.18 -30.25 19.33
CA LEU A 90 -2.13 -30.72 20.25
C LEU A 90 -2.60 -30.65 21.72
N GLN A 91 -3.26 -29.57 22.12
CA GLN A 91 -3.78 -29.41 23.48
C GLN A 91 -4.78 -30.50 23.85
N GLU A 92 -5.65 -30.90 22.92
CA GLU A 92 -6.61 -31.99 23.11
C GLU A 92 -5.89 -33.31 23.37
N LEU A 93 -5.00 -33.73 22.48
CA LEU A 93 -4.20 -34.96 22.63
C LEU A 93 -3.37 -34.93 23.92
N MET A 94 -2.84 -33.76 24.27
CA MET A 94 -2.01 -33.59 25.47
C MET A 94 -2.82 -33.66 26.75
N THR A 95 -4.06 -33.18 26.73
CA THR A 95 -5.00 -33.32 27.85
C THR A 95 -5.36 -34.78 28.06
N THR A 96 -5.52 -35.55 26.98
CA THR A 96 -5.70 -37.01 27.07
C THR A 96 -4.46 -37.68 27.67
N ALA A 97 -3.26 -37.35 27.18
CA ALA A 97 -2.00 -37.89 27.71
C ALA A 97 -1.70 -37.46 29.17
N ALA A 98 -2.26 -36.33 29.62
CA ALA A 98 -2.15 -35.87 31.01
C ALA A 98 -3.04 -36.67 31.97
N ASP A 99 -4.01 -37.42 31.46
CA ASP A 99 -4.76 -38.37 32.26
C ASP A 99 -3.87 -39.58 32.59
N GLY A 100 -3.43 -39.68 33.85
CA GLY A 100 -2.47 -40.68 34.31
C GLY A 100 -3.01 -42.12 34.34
N SER A 101 -4.17 -42.36 33.73
CA SER A 101 -4.83 -43.67 33.63
C SER A 101 -4.41 -44.47 32.40
N MET A 102 -3.72 -43.83 31.44
CA MET A 102 -3.33 -44.44 30.16
C MET A 102 -2.14 -45.40 30.28
N GLY A 103 -2.17 -46.48 29.50
CA GLY A 103 -1.06 -47.42 29.38
C GLY A 103 0.06 -46.94 28.45
N GLU A 104 1.25 -47.53 28.55
CA GLU A 104 2.43 -47.19 27.73
C GLU A 104 2.14 -47.26 26.21
N ALA A 105 1.40 -48.27 25.77
CA ALA A 105 1.05 -48.44 24.36
C ALA A 105 0.08 -47.35 23.85
N GLU A 106 -0.81 -46.86 24.72
CA GLU A 106 -1.77 -45.80 24.37
C GLU A 106 -1.07 -44.44 24.31
N LEU A 107 -0.16 -44.17 25.25
CA LEU A 107 0.69 -42.98 25.23
C LEU A 107 1.58 -42.94 23.99
N ALA A 108 2.20 -44.06 23.62
CA ALA A 108 3.02 -44.14 22.41
C ALA A 108 2.18 -43.87 21.13
N ALA A 109 0.92 -44.31 21.10
CA ALA A 109 0.02 -44.05 19.98
C ALA A 109 -0.36 -42.55 19.89
N LEU A 110 -0.67 -41.90 21.01
CA LEU A 110 -0.88 -40.44 21.05
C LEU A 110 0.38 -39.67 20.61
N GLY A 111 1.55 -40.15 21.03
CA GLY A 111 2.83 -39.60 20.60
C GLY A 111 3.03 -39.62 19.10
N GLN A 112 2.61 -40.70 18.43
CA GLN A 112 2.67 -40.79 16.97
C GLN A 112 1.76 -39.76 16.29
N GLU A 113 0.57 -39.51 16.83
CA GLU A 113 -0.34 -38.50 16.31
C GLU A 113 0.21 -37.09 16.49
N MET A 114 0.74 -36.79 17.69
CA MET A 114 1.43 -35.52 17.97
C MET A 114 2.65 -35.32 17.07
N ALA A 115 3.41 -36.38 16.76
CA ALA A 115 4.57 -36.32 15.87
C ALA A 115 4.20 -36.03 14.41
N VAL A 116 2.95 -36.23 14.01
CA VAL A 116 2.44 -35.80 12.68
C VAL A 116 2.02 -34.33 12.70
N LEU A 117 1.41 -33.86 13.80
CA LEU A 117 0.96 -32.47 13.92
C LEU A 117 2.11 -31.48 14.13
N PHE A 118 3.12 -31.85 14.91
CA PHE A 118 4.22 -30.96 15.29
C PHE A 118 5.02 -30.41 14.10
N PRO A 119 5.44 -31.21 13.10
CA PRO A 119 6.09 -30.69 11.90
C PRO A 119 5.24 -29.68 11.14
N GLY A 120 3.91 -29.85 11.15
CA GLY A 120 2.99 -28.90 10.54
C GLY A 120 3.09 -27.49 11.16
N ILE A 121 3.29 -27.40 12.47
CA ILE A 121 3.47 -26.11 13.17
C ILE A 121 4.79 -25.48 12.76
N VAL A 122 5.86 -26.27 12.68
CA VAL A 122 7.18 -25.83 12.23
C VAL A 122 7.13 -25.33 10.78
N ASP A 123 6.37 -26.00 9.91
CA ASP A 123 6.18 -25.59 8.53
C ASP A 123 5.41 -24.27 8.42
N LEU A 124 4.37 -24.08 9.24
CA LEU A 124 3.63 -22.81 9.30
C LEU A 124 4.49 -21.65 9.83
N LEU A 125 5.32 -21.91 10.85
CA LEU A 125 6.29 -20.94 11.36
C LEU A 125 7.41 -20.62 10.36
N ASN A 126 7.64 -21.49 9.38
CA ASN A 126 8.55 -21.29 8.26
C ASN A 126 7.83 -21.02 6.94
N ALA A 127 6.57 -20.57 6.98
CA ALA A 127 5.80 -20.28 5.78
C ALA A 127 6.43 -19.13 4.97
N THR A 128 6.33 -19.24 3.64
CA THR A 128 6.85 -18.26 2.69
C THR A 128 5.73 -17.63 1.87
N ASP A 129 5.95 -16.39 1.45
CA ASP A 129 5.16 -15.73 0.42
C ASP A 129 5.38 -16.38 -0.97
N GLY A 130 4.56 -16.02 -1.97
CA GLY A 130 4.67 -16.49 -3.36
C GLY A 130 6.02 -16.16 -4.03
N ASN A 131 6.80 -15.26 -3.43
CA ASN A 131 8.16 -14.92 -3.85
C ASN A 131 9.26 -15.69 -3.10
N GLY A 132 8.91 -16.66 -2.26
CA GLY A 132 9.87 -17.45 -1.47
C GLY A 132 10.43 -16.75 -0.24
N ARG A 133 9.85 -15.61 0.17
CA ARG A 133 10.28 -14.84 1.35
C ARG A 133 9.57 -15.33 2.60
N TYR A 134 10.31 -15.57 3.68
CA TYR A 134 9.74 -16.02 4.95
C TYR A 134 8.97 -14.91 5.66
N PHE A 135 7.83 -15.26 6.26
CA PHE A 135 6.97 -14.30 6.95
C PHE A 135 7.51 -13.85 8.31
N PHE A 136 8.14 -14.77 9.05
CA PHE A 136 8.48 -14.56 10.47
C PHE A 136 9.98 -14.36 10.73
N SER A 137 10.81 -14.17 9.70
CA SER A 137 12.26 -13.94 9.84
C SER A 137 12.65 -12.47 10.03
N GLY A 138 11.67 -11.58 10.24
CA GLY A 138 11.90 -10.15 10.42
C GLY A 138 12.25 -9.45 9.10
N SER A 139 13.39 -8.77 9.07
CA SER A 139 13.99 -8.17 7.86
C SER A 139 14.86 -9.14 7.07
N LEU A 140 15.27 -10.27 7.65
CA LEU A 140 16.04 -11.33 6.98
C LEU A 140 15.12 -12.26 6.18
N THR A 141 14.43 -11.72 5.16
CA THR A 141 13.38 -12.44 4.42
C THR A 141 13.82 -13.72 3.71
N ASP A 142 15.13 -13.87 3.43
CA ASP A 142 15.70 -15.00 2.71
C ASP A 142 16.25 -16.09 3.65
N THR A 143 16.21 -15.85 4.96
CA THR A 143 16.70 -16.79 5.99
C THR A 143 15.53 -17.54 6.60
N LYS A 144 15.65 -18.86 6.72
CA LYS A 144 14.65 -19.71 7.36
C LYS A 144 14.53 -19.31 8.85
N PRO A 145 13.34 -18.90 9.34
CA PRO A 145 13.20 -18.40 10.70
C PRO A 145 13.53 -19.44 11.77
N PHE A 146 13.01 -20.67 11.62
CA PHE A 146 13.21 -21.76 12.58
C PHE A 146 13.93 -22.92 11.92
N GLU A 147 15.14 -23.20 12.40
CA GLU A 147 15.99 -24.28 11.88
C GLU A 147 16.56 -25.10 13.02
N VAL A 148 16.80 -26.39 12.75
CA VAL A 148 17.44 -27.29 13.69
C VAL A 148 18.96 -27.10 13.61
N ASN A 149 19.59 -26.78 14.73
CA ASN A 149 21.03 -26.63 14.84
C ASN A 149 21.76 -27.98 14.76
N GLY A 150 23.09 -27.96 14.72
CA GLY A 150 23.92 -29.18 14.69
C GLY A 150 23.79 -30.07 15.94
N ALA A 151 23.15 -29.58 17.02
CA ALA A 151 22.85 -30.32 18.23
C ALA A 151 21.44 -30.94 18.23
N GLY A 152 20.65 -30.75 17.15
CA GLY A 152 19.31 -31.30 17.03
C GLY A 152 18.20 -30.47 17.68
N GLN A 153 18.48 -29.22 18.09
CA GLN A 153 17.54 -28.29 18.73
C GLN A 153 17.13 -27.18 17.76
N TYR A 154 15.88 -26.73 17.83
CA TYR A 154 15.39 -25.57 17.10
C TYR A 154 16.03 -24.28 17.61
N GLN A 155 16.44 -23.43 16.66
CA GLN A 155 16.96 -22.10 16.88
C GLN A 155 16.23 -21.11 15.97
N TYR A 156 15.97 -19.92 16.51
CA TYR A 156 15.51 -18.78 15.73
C TYR A 156 16.70 -18.08 15.05
N ASN A 157 16.68 -18.01 13.72
CA ASN A 157 17.73 -17.41 12.89
C ASN A 157 17.29 -16.09 12.21
N GLY A 158 16.10 -15.57 12.56
CA GLY A 158 15.63 -14.26 12.11
C GLY A 158 16.16 -13.10 12.96
N ASP A 159 15.82 -11.87 12.58
CA ASP A 159 16.16 -10.66 13.36
C ASP A 159 14.92 -10.04 14.01
N ASP A 160 15.14 -9.22 15.05
CA ASP A 160 14.08 -8.53 15.81
C ASP A 160 13.54 -7.27 15.11
N ASN A 161 13.91 -7.07 13.84
CA ASN A 161 13.64 -5.82 13.14
C ASN A 161 12.24 -5.83 12.53
N VAL A 162 11.38 -4.98 13.09
CA VAL A 162 10.06 -4.67 12.54
C VAL A 162 10.23 -3.66 11.40
N ARG A 163 9.70 -4.01 10.22
CA ARG A 163 9.69 -3.16 9.03
C ARG A 163 8.61 -2.11 9.18
N LYS A 164 8.98 -0.84 9.04
CA LYS A 164 8.03 0.28 9.06
C LYS A 164 7.76 0.80 7.67
N VAL A 165 6.49 1.08 7.39
CA VAL A 165 6.03 1.60 6.10
C VAL A 165 5.29 2.90 6.32
N ALA A 166 5.63 3.93 5.53
CA ALA A 166 4.97 5.23 5.58
C ALA A 166 3.56 5.15 4.97
N VAL A 167 2.58 5.61 5.75
CA VAL A 167 1.15 5.62 5.40
C VAL A 167 0.57 7.03 5.33
N SER A 168 1.31 8.02 5.83
CA SER A 168 1.06 9.43 5.59
C SER A 168 2.37 10.20 5.71
N ALA A 169 2.32 11.52 5.54
CA ALA A 169 3.49 12.38 5.70
C ALA A 169 4.15 12.25 7.09
N ASP A 170 3.34 12.01 8.13
CA ASP A 170 3.79 11.99 9.53
C ASP A 170 3.62 10.64 10.22
N SER A 171 3.06 9.63 9.54
CA SER A 171 2.71 8.33 10.14
C SER A 171 3.35 7.15 9.43
N GLN A 172 3.79 6.18 10.23
CA GLN A 172 4.32 4.91 9.80
C GLN A 172 3.66 3.77 10.58
N VAL A 173 3.46 2.63 9.93
CA VAL A 173 2.93 1.41 10.54
C VAL A 173 3.93 0.27 10.44
N ASP A 174 3.81 -0.65 11.38
CA ASP A 174 4.57 -1.90 11.38
C ASP A 174 3.97 -2.87 10.35
N ALA A 175 4.82 -3.38 9.45
CA ALA A 175 4.43 -4.16 8.28
C ALA A 175 4.61 -5.67 8.43
N ASN A 176 5.16 -6.14 9.54
CA ASN A 176 5.38 -7.56 9.81
C ASN A 176 5.29 -7.90 11.30
N VAL A 177 4.96 -9.16 11.56
CA VAL A 177 5.20 -9.87 12.81
C VAL A 177 6.57 -10.52 12.75
N VAL A 178 7.32 -10.42 13.82
CA VAL A 178 8.63 -11.05 13.95
C VAL A 178 8.51 -12.33 14.75
N GLY A 179 9.22 -13.39 14.36
CA GLY A 179 9.20 -14.68 15.05
C GLY A 179 9.72 -14.63 16.49
N SER A 180 10.53 -13.63 16.86
CA SER A 180 10.90 -13.37 18.24
C SER A 180 9.74 -12.90 19.12
N ASN A 181 8.77 -12.19 18.54
CA ASN A 181 7.54 -11.81 19.24
C ASN A 181 6.58 -12.99 19.44
N LEU A 182 6.81 -14.14 18.77
CA LEU A 182 6.02 -15.37 18.90
C LEU A 182 6.53 -16.29 20.04
N ALA A 183 7.00 -15.72 21.14
CA ALA A 183 7.46 -16.47 22.32
C ALA A 183 6.37 -17.45 22.83
N PRO A 184 6.72 -18.70 23.22
CA PRO A 184 8.07 -19.22 23.48
C PRO A 184 8.82 -19.74 22.25
N ASN A 185 8.39 -19.44 21.03
CA ASN A 185 9.11 -19.64 19.76
C ASN A 185 9.94 -20.92 19.68
N ALA A 186 11.28 -20.85 19.76
CA ALA A 186 12.18 -22.00 19.65
C ALA A 186 12.18 -22.87 20.92
N ASP A 187 11.97 -22.28 22.10
CA ASP A 187 11.88 -23.02 23.36
C ASP A 187 10.67 -23.95 23.35
N PHE A 188 9.51 -23.48 22.87
CA PHE A 188 8.32 -24.32 22.68
C PHE A 188 8.59 -25.50 21.74
N LEU A 189 9.30 -25.27 20.63
CA LEU A 189 9.62 -26.33 19.67
C LEU A 189 10.56 -27.38 20.28
N ASN A 190 11.53 -26.94 21.08
CA ASN A 190 12.44 -27.84 21.81
C ASN A 190 11.70 -28.62 22.90
N ASP A 191 10.87 -27.96 23.71
CA ASP A 191 10.04 -28.59 24.73
C ASP A 191 9.13 -29.67 24.12
N MET A 192 8.51 -29.38 22.96
CA MET A 192 7.68 -30.35 22.26
C MET A 192 8.49 -31.52 21.72
N GLN A 193 9.69 -31.27 21.19
CA GLN A 193 10.58 -32.31 20.70
C GLN A 193 11.03 -33.25 21.83
N ASP A 194 11.37 -32.69 22.99
CA ASP A 194 11.74 -33.44 24.20
C ASP A 194 10.55 -34.24 24.73
N TYR A 195 9.35 -33.66 24.72
CA TYR A 195 8.13 -34.36 25.09
C TYR A 195 7.80 -35.51 24.12
N LEU A 196 7.94 -35.29 22.81
CA LEU A 196 7.73 -36.33 21.79
C LEU A 196 8.70 -37.51 21.97
N ALA A 197 9.95 -37.22 22.34
CA ALA A 197 10.92 -38.27 22.67
C ALA A 197 10.53 -39.04 23.94
N LEU A 198 10.01 -38.34 24.96
CA LEU A 198 9.54 -38.95 26.20
C LEU A 198 8.31 -39.85 25.98
N ILE A 199 7.31 -39.37 25.25
CA ILE A 199 6.05 -40.11 25.04
C ILE A 199 6.22 -41.31 24.10
N ALA A 200 7.24 -41.30 23.23
CA ALA A 200 7.59 -42.44 22.38
C ALA A 200 8.15 -43.63 23.19
N ALA A 201 8.76 -43.36 24.34
CA ALA A 201 9.25 -44.37 25.29
C ALA A 201 8.82 -43.97 26.72
N PRO A 202 7.52 -44.07 27.04
CA PRO A 202 6.97 -43.48 28.25
C PRO A 202 7.56 -44.15 29.50
N PRO A 203 7.93 -43.39 30.54
CA PRO A 203 8.41 -43.96 31.78
C PRO A 203 7.28 -44.68 32.52
N ALA A 204 7.62 -45.70 33.31
CA ALA A 204 6.64 -46.47 34.10
C ALA A 204 5.84 -45.62 35.13
N ALA A 205 6.29 -44.40 35.41
CA ALA A 205 5.59 -43.42 36.25
C ALA A 205 4.48 -42.66 35.49
N GLY A 206 4.34 -42.86 34.18
CA GLY A 206 3.50 -42.07 33.28
C GLY A 206 4.13 -40.71 32.94
N VAL A 207 3.46 -39.95 32.07
CA VAL A 207 3.90 -38.62 31.60
C VAL A 207 3.08 -37.47 32.18
N GLY A 208 2.24 -37.72 33.20
CA GLY A 208 1.21 -36.76 33.62
C GLY A 208 1.72 -35.41 34.12
N ASN A 209 2.94 -35.32 34.67
CA ASN A 209 3.51 -34.04 35.09
C ASN A 209 4.09 -33.27 33.90
N GLU A 210 4.75 -33.99 33.00
CA GLU A 210 5.36 -33.50 31.78
C GLU A 210 4.28 -33.02 30.80
N SER A 211 3.18 -33.77 30.66
CA SER A 211 2.00 -33.36 29.88
C SER A 211 1.40 -32.07 30.41
N ARG A 212 1.31 -31.88 31.73
CA ARG A 212 0.80 -30.64 32.35
C ARG A 212 1.74 -29.46 32.17
N ALA A 213 3.05 -29.68 32.26
CA ALA A 213 4.04 -28.64 32.00
C ALA A 213 3.93 -28.14 30.55
N MET A 214 3.86 -29.08 29.61
CA MET A 214 3.76 -28.75 28.19
C MET A 214 2.38 -28.20 27.79
N LEU A 215 1.29 -28.58 28.47
CA LEU A 215 0.00 -27.88 28.37
C LEU A 215 0.12 -26.39 28.77
N GLY A 216 0.96 -26.09 29.76
CA GLY A 216 1.34 -24.72 30.10
C GLY A 216 2.03 -24.01 28.94
N SER A 217 3.07 -24.62 28.37
CA SER A 217 3.78 -24.06 27.21
C SER A 217 2.88 -23.87 25.98
N ILE A 218 1.94 -24.80 25.71
CA ILE A 218 0.92 -24.65 24.65
C ILE A 218 -0.01 -23.46 24.95
N SER A 219 -0.46 -23.32 26.19
CA SER A 219 -1.32 -22.21 26.60
C SER A 219 -0.62 -20.85 26.46
N ASP A 220 0.65 -20.78 26.84
CA ASP A 220 1.46 -19.57 26.70
C ASP A 220 1.68 -19.22 25.22
N PHE A 221 1.98 -20.22 24.38
CA PHE A 221 2.14 -20.01 22.95
C PHE A 221 0.82 -19.57 22.28
N LEU A 222 -0.30 -20.19 22.65
CA LEU A 222 -1.65 -19.76 22.20
C LEU A 222 -1.95 -18.32 22.59
N ALA A 223 -1.60 -17.91 23.82
CA ALA A 223 -1.80 -16.55 24.29
C ALA A 223 -0.98 -15.54 23.47
N THR A 224 0.28 -15.84 23.19
CA THR A 224 1.14 -14.98 22.37
C THR A 224 0.65 -14.88 20.94
N VAL A 225 0.35 -16.00 20.28
CA VAL A 225 -0.13 -16.02 18.89
C VAL A 225 -1.46 -15.28 18.74
N THR A 226 -2.39 -15.49 19.67
CA THR A 226 -3.69 -14.76 19.68
C THR A 226 -3.49 -13.27 19.96
N GLY A 227 -2.51 -12.91 20.80
CA GLY A 227 -2.10 -11.53 21.03
C GLY A 227 -1.60 -10.86 19.74
N GLU A 228 -0.76 -11.54 18.96
CA GLU A 228 -0.28 -11.04 17.66
C GLU A 228 -1.40 -10.95 16.62
N ILE A 229 -2.33 -11.91 16.55
CA ILE A 229 -3.53 -11.82 15.70
C ILE A 229 -4.36 -10.58 16.07
N THR A 230 -4.55 -10.34 17.37
CA THR A 230 -5.28 -9.16 17.86
C THR A 230 -4.56 -7.87 17.48
N ARG A 231 -3.23 -7.84 17.59
CA ARG A 231 -2.40 -6.70 17.16
C ARG A 231 -2.54 -6.45 15.65
N ILE A 232 -2.47 -7.51 14.83
CA ILE A 232 -2.69 -7.41 13.38
C ILE A 232 -4.07 -6.82 13.09
N GLY A 233 -5.12 -7.33 13.73
CA GLY A 233 -6.47 -6.82 13.56
C GLY A 233 -6.58 -5.33 13.90
N GLY A 234 -5.94 -4.89 15.00
CA GLY A 234 -5.87 -3.48 15.38
C GLY A 234 -5.13 -2.61 14.35
N VAL A 235 -3.99 -3.07 13.84
CA VAL A 235 -3.23 -2.36 12.80
C VAL A 235 -4.04 -2.26 11.50
N ARG A 236 -4.70 -3.35 11.09
CA ARG A 236 -5.55 -3.36 9.88
C ARG A 236 -6.74 -2.39 10.00
N ALA A 237 -7.43 -2.37 11.14
CA ALA A 237 -8.51 -1.41 11.38
C ALA A 237 -8.02 0.05 11.37
N SER A 238 -6.83 0.30 11.93
CA SER A 238 -6.20 1.62 11.85
C SER A 238 -5.84 1.98 10.42
N LEU A 239 -5.34 1.04 9.61
CA LEU A 239 -5.03 1.24 8.21
C LEU A 239 -6.27 1.59 7.40
N ASP A 240 -7.36 0.85 7.57
CA ASP A 240 -8.63 1.12 6.87
C ASP A 240 -9.12 2.54 7.16
N SER A 241 -9.00 3.00 8.41
CA SER A 241 -9.35 4.36 8.80
C SER A 241 -8.47 5.43 8.12
N ILE A 242 -7.17 5.17 7.99
CA ILE A 242 -6.23 6.08 7.31
C ILE A 242 -6.48 6.08 5.79
N VAL A 243 -6.77 4.92 5.19
CA VAL A 243 -7.12 4.82 3.77
C VAL A 243 -8.34 5.69 3.47
N MET A 244 -9.40 5.59 4.27
CA MET A 244 -10.59 6.44 4.12
C MET A 244 -10.23 7.93 4.21
N GLY A 245 -9.44 8.33 5.21
CA GLY A 245 -9.01 9.72 5.36
C GLY A 245 -8.16 10.23 4.18
N ASN A 246 -7.24 9.40 3.66
CA ASN A 246 -6.44 9.76 2.50
C ASN A 246 -7.26 9.82 1.21
N GLU A 247 -8.29 8.99 1.07
CA GLU A 247 -9.23 9.04 -0.06
C GLU A 247 -10.04 10.34 -0.05
N ASP A 248 -10.53 10.77 1.11
CA ASP A 248 -11.20 12.06 1.28
C ASP A 248 -10.29 13.24 0.89
N ILE A 249 -9.03 13.21 1.34
CA ILE A 249 -8.02 14.24 0.98
C ILE A 249 -7.75 14.19 -0.52
N ALA A 250 -7.58 13.00 -1.11
CA ALA A 250 -7.34 12.86 -2.54
C ALA A 250 -8.50 13.42 -3.38
N LEU A 251 -9.75 13.14 -3.00
CA LEU A 251 -10.94 13.68 -3.66
C LEU A 251 -10.99 15.22 -3.56
N PHE A 252 -10.69 15.77 -2.39
CA PHE A 252 -10.64 17.23 -2.20
C PHE A 252 -9.53 17.88 -3.05
N THR A 253 -8.32 17.32 -3.02
CA THR A 253 -7.17 17.80 -3.80
C THR A 253 -7.42 17.69 -5.31
N GLN A 254 -8.09 16.61 -5.74
CA GLN A 254 -8.54 16.46 -7.12
C GLN A 254 -9.58 17.51 -7.49
N GLY A 255 -10.56 17.78 -6.64
CA GLY A 255 -11.54 18.86 -6.86
C GLY A 255 -10.87 20.23 -7.02
N LEU A 256 -9.92 20.58 -6.15
CA LEU A 256 -9.15 21.82 -6.27
C LEU A 256 -8.34 21.89 -7.58
N ARG A 257 -7.75 20.76 -7.98
CA ARG A 257 -6.99 20.66 -9.23
C ARG A 257 -7.89 20.86 -10.44
N ASP A 258 -9.07 20.26 -10.42
CA ASP A 258 -10.05 20.35 -11.51
C ASP A 258 -10.60 21.79 -11.59
N ASP A 259 -10.93 22.43 -10.46
CA ASP A 259 -11.32 23.86 -10.40
C ASP A 259 -10.28 24.80 -11.04
N ILE A 260 -8.98 24.49 -10.92
CA ILE A 260 -7.90 25.30 -11.49
C ILE A 260 -7.64 24.96 -12.95
N SER A 261 -7.76 23.70 -13.33
CA SER A 261 -7.34 23.18 -14.64
C SER A 261 -8.45 23.10 -15.67
N GLU A 262 -9.71 22.93 -15.27
CA GLU A 262 -10.84 22.77 -16.18
C GLU A 262 -11.24 24.08 -16.84
N VAL A 263 -11.70 23.97 -18.09
CA VAL A 263 -12.18 25.13 -18.84
C VAL A 263 -13.67 25.36 -18.56
N ASP A 264 -14.04 26.62 -18.29
CA ASP A 264 -15.44 27.03 -18.34
C ASP A 264 -15.89 27.07 -19.80
N TYR A 265 -16.41 25.95 -20.28
CA TYR A 265 -16.86 25.75 -21.65
C TYR A 265 -17.79 26.87 -22.15
N PRO A 266 -18.90 27.20 -21.44
CA PRO A 266 -19.77 28.29 -21.84
C PRO A 266 -19.05 29.63 -22.06
N SER A 267 -18.26 30.10 -21.09
CA SER A 267 -17.62 31.42 -21.23
C SER A 267 -16.48 31.39 -22.26
N THR A 268 -15.74 30.29 -22.35
CA THR A 268 -14.63 30.14 -23.30
C THR A 268 -15.13 30.02 -24.74
N TYR A 269 -16.26 29.35 -24.96
CA TYR A 269 -16.91 29.29 -26.26
C TYR A 269 -17.38 30.67 -26.74
N VAL A 270 -17.94 31.49 -25.85
CA VAL A 270 -18.30 32.89 -26.17
C VAL A 270 -17.06 33.70 -26.54
N LYS A 271 -15.98 33.61 -25.75
CA LYS A 271 -14.71 34.28 -26.04
C LYS A 271 -14.07 33.83 -27.35
N MET A 272 -14.13 32.54 -27.68
CA MET A 272 -13.65 32.00 -28.96
C MET A 272 -14.40 32.64 -30.14
N ASN A 273 -15.73 32.73 -30.05
CA ASN A 273 -16.55 33.34 -31.11
C ASN A 273 -16.30 34.84 -31.23
N GLU A 274 -16.11 35.55 -30.11
CA GLU A 274 -15.74 36.97 -30.12
C GLU A 274 -14.37 37.19 -30.78
N ALA A 275 -13.37 36.36 -30.45
CA ALA A 275 -12.05 36.39 -31.08
C ALA A 275 -12.12 36.09 -32.59
N MET A 276 -12.92 35.10 -33.00
CA MET A 276 -13.15 34.79 -34.41
C MET A 276 -13.80 35.98 -35.16
N ALA A 277 -14.84 36.58 -34.60
CA ALA A 277 -15.53 37.73 -35.21
C ALA A 277 -14.61 38.97 -35.31
N SER A 278 -13.79 39.22 -34.28
CA SER A 278 -12.78 40.28 -34.28
C SER A 278 -11.69 40.06 -35.33
N TYR A 279 -11.20 38.83 -35.45
CA TYR A 279 -10.23 38.43 -36.46
C TYR A 279 -10.78 38.64 -37.89
N GLU A 280 -11.99 38.16 -38.18
CA GLU A 280 -12.65 38.38 -39.47
C GLU A 280 -12.87 39.86 -39.78
N SER A 281 -13.27 40.64 -38.78
CA SER A 281 -13.47 42.09 -38.92
C SER A 281 -12.15 42.80 -39.25
N THR A 282 -11.06 42.42 -38.58
CA THR A 282 -9.73 42.98 -38.83
C THR A 282 -9.23 42.63 -40.24
N LEU A 283 -9.47 41.41 -40.72
CA LEU A 283 -9.18 41.01 -42.10
C LEU A 283 -9.98 41.84 -43.13
N LYS A 284 -11.28 42.07 -42.87
CA LYS A 284 -12.12 42.91 -43.73
C LYS A 284 -11.61 44.35 -43.77
N VAL A 285 -11.28 44.94 -42.62
CA VAL A 285 -10.72 46.31 -42.53
C VAL A 285 -9.40 46.40 -43.27
N TYR A 286 -8.50 45.43 -43.08
CA TYR A 286 -7.25 45.36 -43.82
C TYR A 286 -7.49 45.31 -45.34
N SER A 287 -8.42 44.47 -45.81
CA SER A 287 -8.76 44.37 -47.23
C SER A 287 -9.37 45.66 -47.82
N SER A 288 -10.12 46.41 -47.03
CA SER A 288 -10.74 47.68 -47.43
C SER A 288 -9.71 48.81 -47.47
N VAL A 289 -8.79 48.85 -46.51
CA VAL A 289 -7.73 49.87 -46.44
C VAL A 289 -6.61 49.60 -47.44
N SER A 290 -6.29 48.33 -47.73
CA SER A 290 -5.33 47.99 -48.79
C SER A 290 -5.84 48.37 -50.18
N LYS A 291 -7.17 48.47 -50.37
CA LYS A 291 -7.81 48.99 -51.59
C LYS A 291 -7.79 50.52 -51.66
N LEU A 292 -7.71 51.23 -50.54
CA LEU A 292 -7.50 52.68 -50.46
C LEU A 292 -6.02 53.01 -50.69
N SER A 293 -5.50 52.65 -51.86
CA SER A 293 -4.20 53.13 -52.32
C SER A 293 -4.33 54.57 -52.80
N LEU A 294 -3.33 55.41 -52.55
CA LEU A 294 -3.24 56.79 -53.09
C LEU A 294 -3.36 56.87 -54.63
N PHE A 295 -3.31 55.73 -55.32
CA PHE A 295 -3.54 55.60 -56.78
C PHE A 295 -5.00 55.39 -57.20
N SER A 296 -5.94 55.17 -56.28
CA SER A 296 -7.36 55.05 -56.62
C SER A 296 -8.15 56.37 -56.48
N MET A 297 -7.47 57.46 -56.16
CA MET A 297 -8.04 58.81 -56.01
C MET A 297 -7.56 59.80 -57.09
N PHE A 298 -6.85 59.30 -58.12
CA PHE A 298 -6.49 60.02 -59.34
C PHE A 298 -6.85 59.18 -60.57
#